data_AF-A0A9P9R6C0-F1
#
_entry.id   AF-A0A9P9R6C0-F1
#
_cell.length_a   1.000
_cell.length_b   1.000
_cell.length_c   1.000
_cell.angle_alpha   90.00
_cell.angle_beta   90.00
_cell.angle_gamma   90.00
#
_symmetry.space_group_name_H-M   'P 1'
#
loop_
_entity.id
_entity.type
_entity.pdbx_description
1 polymer ?
#
loop_
_entity_poly.entity_id
_entity_poly.type
_entity_poly.pdbx_seq_one_letter_code
_entity_poly.pdbx_strand_id
1 'polypeptide(L)'
;MSALIHDPTPRLSETEEEALALYDRLQELRIQIGLLQAQQDHSNPQSPTSFTGHTQVDEARTELLEAKAALELRDYVFESAIVVRPILRAVHGGTQASPVERDILPLIQRRDQVSAKAAQQASASYEVRDRMLTLELNRIRVGQQNATLASELLRLSKTTGATDVEVDGATKLQRQLDKTKGELQVSRQRWKTIKGATSVLVAGSGVDWVRDERLRGLVLDPPDLPTKGQ
;
A
#
# COMPACT_ATOMS: atom_id res chain seq x y z
N MET A 1 -22.99 -19.14 -22.58
CA MET A 1 -23.36 -19.20 -21.15
C MET A 1 -23.09 -17.82 -20.56
N SER A 2 -24.08 -16.94 -20.62
CA SER A 2 -23.95 -15.55 -20.18
C SER A 2 -23.96 -15.50 -18.65
N ALA A 3 -22.86 -15.04 -18.08
CA ALA A 3 -22.78 -14.69 -16.67
C ALA A 3 -23.74 -13.53 -16.42
N LEU A 4 -24.83 -13.81 -15.69
CA LEU A 4 -25.68 -12.79 -15.09
C LEU A 4 -24.80 -11.98 -14.14
N ILE A 5 -24.37 -10.81 -14.61
CA ILE A 5 -23.82 -9.75 -13.77
C ILE A 5 -24.97 -9.34 -12.86
N HIS A 6 -24.94 -9.86 -11.64
CA HIS A 6 -25.87 -9.48 -10.59
C HIS A 6 -25.43 -8.10 -10.13
N ASP A 7 -26.14 -7.07 -10.57
CA ASP A 7 -25.92 -5.69 -10.11
C ASP A 7 -25.96 -5.67 -8.57
N PRO A 8 -24.89 -5.23 -7.89
CA PRO A 8 -24.78 -5.28 -6.44
C PRO A 8 -25.50 -4.14 -5.74
N THR A 9 -26.17 -3.25 -6.48
CA THR A 9 -26.93 -2.14 -5.91
C THR A 9 -28.34 -2.61 -5.57
N PRO A 10 -28.77 -2.58 -4.30
CA PRO A 10 -30.17 -2.75 -3.99
C PRO A 10 -30.94 -1.71 -4.78
N ARG A 11 -31.90 -2.14 -5.60
CA ARG A 11 -32.77 -1.23 -6.34
C ARG A 11 -33.67 -0.57 -5.31
N LEU A 12 -33.37 0.68 -4.98
CA LEU A 12 -34.18 1.50 -4.11
C LEU A 12 -35.52 1.76 -4.80
N SER A 13 -36.61 1.73 -4.04
CA SER A 13 -37.90 2.20 -4.54
C SER A 13 -37.83 3.69 -4.86
N GLU A 14 -38.60 4.17 -5.83
CA GLU A 14 -38.68 5.60 -6.18
C GLU A 14 -38.98 6.47 -4.94
N THR A 15 -39.79 5.95 -4.02
CA THR A 15 -40.10 6.58 -2.73
C THR A 15 -38.91 6.62 -1.75
N GLU A 16 -38.01 5.63 -1.82
CA GLU A 16 -36.81 5.57 -0.97
C GLU A 16 -35.73 6.52 -1.49
N GLU A 17 -35.59 6.63 -2.81
CA GLU A 17 -34.72 7.63 -3.44
C GLU A 17 -35.18 9.06 -3.12
N GLU A 18 -36.50 9.31 -3.21
CA GLU A 18 -37.08 10.59 -2.79
C GLU A 18 -36.83 10.89 -1.29
N ALA A 19 -36.99 9.89 -0.42
CA ALA A 19 -36.74 10.07 1.01
C ALA A 19 -35.27 10.42 1.31
N LEU A 20 -34.32 9.81 0.60
CA LEU A 20 -32.89 10.11 0.73
C LEU A 20 -32.58 11.52 0.20
N ALA A 21 -33.13 11.90 -0.95
CA ALA A 21 -32.95 13.24 -1.50
C ALA A 21 -33.52 14.34 -0.56
N LEU A 22 -34.65 14.07 0.10
CA LEU A 22 -35.21 14.95 1.12
C LEU A 22 -34.32 15.06 2.35
N TYR A 23 -33.70 13.96 2.80
CA TYR A 23 -32.76 13.96 3.90
C TYR A 23 -31.52 14.81 3.60
N ASP A 24 -30.93 14.65 2.41
CA ASP A 24 -29.77 15.43 1.96
C ASP A 24 -30.10 16.92 1.90
N ARG A 25 -31.30 17.27 1.42
CA ARG A 25 -31.79 18.65 1.39
C ARG A 25 -31.96 19.23 2.80
N LEU A 26 -32.41 18.42 3.74
CA LEU A 26 -32.59 18.83 5.14
C LEU A 26 -31.23 19.09 5.82
N GLN A 27 -30.23 18.26 5.53
CA GLN A 27 -28.85 18.47 5.98
C GLN A 27 -28.25 19.76 5.42
N GLU A 28 -28.43 20.02 4.13
CA GLU A 28 -27.98 21.26 3.48
C GLU A 28 -28.59 22.50 4.14
N LEU A 29 -29.91 22.50 4.36
CA LEU A 29 -30.62 23.60 5.00
C LEU A 29 -30.16 23.82 6.45
N ARG A 30 -29.85 22.74 7.17
CA ARG A 30 -29.35 22.84 8.55
C ARG A 30 -27.98 23.52 8.61
N ILE A 31 -27.11 23.26 7.64
CA ILE A 31 -25.82 23.94 7.51
C ILE A 31 -26.01 25.41 7.14
N GLN A 32 -26.91 25.72 6.21
CA GLN A 32 -27.21 27.11 5.83
C GLN A 32 -27.76 27.92 7.01
N ILE A 33 -28.66 27.34 7.82
CA ILE A 33 -29.17 27.97 9.03
C ILE A 33 -28.05 28.23 10.04
N GLY A 34 -27.17 27.25 10.28
CA GLY A 34 -26.03 27.42 11.17
C GLY A 34 -25.08 28.53 10.70
N LEU A 35 -24.84 28.64 9.39
CA LEU A 35 -24.04 29.71 8.81
C LEU A 35 -24.68 31.10 8.97
N LEU A 36 -25.99 31.20 8.73
CA LEU A 36 -26.74 32.46 8.88
C LEU A 36 -26.77 32.92 10.34
N GLN A 37 -26.93 32.00 11.29
CA GLN A 37 -26.87 32.31 12.73
C GLN A 37 -25.49 32.84 13.12
N ALA A 38 -24.41 32.16 12.70
CA ALA A 38 -23.05 32.63 12.95
C ALA A 38 -22.76 34.01 12.33
N GLN A 39 -23.30 34.29 11.14
CA GLN A 39 -23.19 35.61 10.50
C GLN A 39 -23.97 36.69 11.23
N GLN A 40 -25.16 36.39 11.75
CA GLN A 40 -25.96 37.32 12.56
C GLN A 40 -25.26 37.65 13.89
N ASP A 41 -24.66 36.66 14.54
CA ASP A 41 -23.88 36.85 15.77
C ASP A 41 -22.63 37.72 15.53
N HIS A 42 -22.04 37.67 14.33
CA HIS A 42 -20.91 38.53 13.95
C HIS A 42 -21.33 39.93 13.46
N SER A 43 -22.57 40.10 13.00
CA SER A 43 -23.07 41.35 12.39
C SER A 43 -23.80 42.27 13.37
N ASN A 44 -24.00 41.86 14.63
CA ASN A 44 -24.67 42.67 15.65
C ASN A 44 -23.67 43.41 16.56
N PRO A 45 -23.34 44.69 16.30
CA PRO A 45 -22.42 45.48 17.13
C PRO A 45 -23.01 46.01 18.45
N GLN A 46 -24.24 45.64 18.84
CA GLN A 46 -24.91 46.17 20.04
C GLN A 46 -25.07 45.19 21.21
N SER A 47 -24.47 44.00 21.16
CA SER A 47 -24.29 43.22 22.39
C SER A 47 -23.24 43.93 23.26
N PRO A 48 -23.54 44.26 24.54
CA PRO A 48 -22.65 45.04 25.37
C PRO A 48 -21.35 44.26 25.57
N THR A 49 -20.30 44.67 24.85
CA THR A 49 -18.93 44.22 25.11
C THR A 49 -18.42 44.99 26.32
N SER A 50 -19.08 44.83 27.46
CA SER A 50 -18.46 45.10 28.75
C SER A 50 -17.53 43.92 29.00
N PHE A 51 -16.24 44.24 29.06
CA PHE A 51 -15.11 43.34 29.19
C PHE A 51 -15.10 42.67 30.58
N THR A 52 -16.07 41.80 30.84
CA THR A 52 -16.00 40.65 31.76
C THR A 52 -16.00 39.33 30.95
N GLY A 53 -15.79 39.45 29.64
CA GLY A 53 -16.21 38.47 28.63
C GLY A 53 -15.33 37.25 28.44
N HIS A 54 -14.13 37.16 29.03
CA HIS A 54 -13.31 35.95 28.84
C HIS A 54 -13.95 34.71 29.47
N THR A 55 -14.45 34.80 30.70
CA THR A 55 -15.05 33.65 31.39
C THR A 55 -16.39 33.24 30.78
N GLN A 56 -17.24 34.21 30.40
CA GLN A 56 -18.52 33.92 29.73
C GLN A 56 -18.34 33.41 28.29
N VAL A 57 -17.34 33.90 27.56
CA VAL A 57 -17.02 33.38 26.21
C VAL A 57 -16.40 31.99 26.31
N ASP A 58 -15.56 31.73 27.32
CA ASP A 58 -15.00 30.40 27.55
C ASP A 58 -16.09 29.41 27.99
N GLU A 59 -17.02 29.81 28.87
CA GLU A 59 -18.20 29.02 29.25
C GLU A 59 -19.11 28.72 28.04
N ALA A 60 -19.48 29.74 27.26
CA ALA A 60 -20.28 29.57 26.05
C ALA A 60 -19.57 28.71 24.98
N ARG A 61 -18.24 28.81 24.90
CA ARG A 61 -17.43 27.95 24.02
C ARG A 61 -17.42 26.50 24.49
N THR A 62 -17.30 26.25 25.80
CA THR A 62 -17.40 24.89 26.34
C THR A 62 -18.78 24.31 26.12
N GLU A 63 -19.84 25.09 26.33
CA GLU A 63 -21.22 24.66 26.09
C GLU A 63 -21.46 24.34 24.60
N LEU A 64 -20.92 25.16 23.68
CA LEU A 64 -20.98 24.88 22.25
C LEU A 64 -20.23 23.58 21.89
N LEU A 65 -19.05 23.37 22.45
CA LEU A 65 -18.26 22.15 22.22
C LEU A 65 -18.97 20.91 22.78
N GLU A 66 -19.58 21.01 23.96
CA GLU A 66 -20.39 19.95 24.55
C GLU A 66 -21.63 19.65 23.70
N ALA A 67 -22.34 20.68 23.25
CA ALA A 67 -23.49 20.52 22.36
C ALA A 67 -23.09 19.88 21.02
N LYS A 68 -21.94 20.26 20.45
CA LYS A 68 -21.40 19.66 19.23
C LYS A 68 -21.02 18.20 19.45
N ALA A 69 -20.30 17.88 20.52
CA ALA A 69 -19.94 16.51 20.86
C ALA A 69 -21.19 15.64 21.11
N ALA A 70 -22.22 16.19 21.77
CA ALA A 70 -23.48 15.50 22.01
C ALA A 70 -24.23 15.21 20.69
N LEU A 71 -24.21 16.14 19.74
CA LEU A 71 -24.79 15.93 18.41
C LEU A 71 -24.02 14.87 17.61
N GLU A 72 -22.69 14.92 17.60
CA GLU A 72 -21.84 13.92 16.93
C GLU A 72 -22.07 12.52 17.52
N LEU A 73 -22.13 12.40 18.85
CA LEU A 73 -22.44 11.15 19.53
C LEU A 73 -23.84 10.65 19.19
N ARG A 74 -24.82 11.54 19.15
CA ARG A 74 -26.20 11.18 18.79
C ARG A 74 -26.27 10.65 17.37
N ASP A 75 -25.62 11.33 16.43
CA ASP A 75 -25.61 10.95 15.03
C ASP A 75 -24.88 9.61 14.85
N TYR A 76 -23.75 9.39 15.55
CA TYR A 76 -23.07 8.09 15.61
C TYR A 76 -23.95 6.97 16.18
N VAL A 77 -24.70 7.24 17.25
CA VAL A 77 -25.62 6.25 17.85
C VAL A 77 -26.75 5.92 16.87
N PHE A 78 -27.28 6.91 16.15
CA PHE A 78 -28.30 6.68 15.13
C PHE A 78 -27.76 5.86 13.96
N GLU A 79 -26.59 6.20 13.43
CA GLU A 79 -25.94 5.43 12.36
C GLU A 79 -25.67 3.99 12.81
N SER A 80 -25.11 3.81 14.01
CA SER A 80 -24.87 2.50 14.60
C SER A 80 -26.18 1.71 14.77
N ALA A 81 -27.26 2.35 15.23
CA ALA A 81 -28.56 1.69 15.36
C ALA A 81 -29.16 1.29 14.00
N ILE A 82 -29.01 2.11 12.97
CA ILE A 82 -29.50 1.84 11.60
C ILE A 82 -28.70 0.71 10.95
N VAL A 83 -27.38 0.60 11.20
CA VAL A 83 -26.53 -0.44 10.61
C VAL A 83 -26.57 -1.75 11.40
N VAL A 84 -26.41 -1.69 12.72
CA VAL A 84 -26.22 -2.88 13.56
C VAL A 84 -27.51 -3.63 13.78
N ARG A 85 -28.64 -2.95 13.98
CA ARG A 85 -29.91 -3.61 14.31
C ARG A 85 -30.40 -4.54 13.19
N PRO A 86 -30.39 -4.14 11.90
CA PRO A 86 -30.73 -5.06 10.82
C PRO A 86 -29.78 -6.24 10.73
N ILE A 87 -28.46 -6.04 10.89
CA ILE A 87 -27.47 -7.13 10.88
C ILE A 87 -27.76 -8.13 12.01
N LEU A 88 -27.99 -7.63 13.22
CA LEU A 88 -28.21 -8.46 14.40
C LEU A 88 -29.52 -9.24 14.29
N ARG A 89 -30.56 -8.64 13.71
CA ARG A 89 -31.84 -9.32 13.41
C ARG A 89 -31.75 -10.26 12.22
N ALA A 90 -30.94 -9.97 11.21
CA ALA A 90 -30.70 -10.88 10.10
C ALA A 90 -30.05 -12.18 10.57
N VAL A 91 -29.11 -12.08 11.50
CA VAL A 91 -28.35 -13.23 12.01
C VAL A 91 -29.11 -13.95 13.14
N HIS A 92 -29.75 -13.23 14.05
CA HIS A 92 -30.35 -13.80 15.28
C HIS A 92 -31.87 -13.66 15.38
N GLY A 93 -32.48 -12.83 14.54
CA GLY A 93 -33.88 -12.40 14.67
C GLY A 93 -34.92 -13.38 14.13
N GLY A 94 -34.55 -14.55 13.60
CA GLY A 94 -35.46 -15.65 13.24
C GLY A 94 -36.82 -15.22 12.69
N THR A 95 -37.91 -15.57 13.39
CA THR A 95 -39.29 -15.21 13.03
C THR A 95 -39.68 -13.75 13.31
N GLN A 96 -38.92 -13.01 14.12
CA GLN A 96 -39.15 -11.59 14.42
C GLN A 96 -38.40 -10.62 13.49
N ALA A 97 -37.50 -11.13 12.63
CA ALA A 97 -36.87 -10.34 11.58
C ALA A 97 -37.89 -9.98 10.51
N SER A 98 -37.86 -8.73 10.05
CA SER A 98 -38.64 -8.32 8.89
C SER A 98 -38.18 -9.09 7.64
N PRO A 99 -39.02 -9.23 6.59
CA PRO A 99 -38.61 -9.90 5.35
C PRO A 99 -37.33 -9.28 4.75
N VAL A 100 -37.23 -7.96 4.76
CA VAL A 100 -36.04 -7.22 4.29
C VAL A 100 -34.80 -7.53 5.13
N GLU A 101 -34.95 -7.68 6.45
CA GLU A 101 -33.86 -8.08 7.35
C GLU A 101 -33.42 -9.54 7.11
N ARG A 102 -34.28 -10.43 6.60
CA ARG A 102 -33.86 -11.79 6.24
C ARG A 102 -33.10 -11.81 4.91
N ASP A 103 -33.47 -10.95 3.98
CA ASP A 103 -32.87 -10.89 2.64
C ASP A 103 -31.42 -10.36 2.66
N ILE A 104 -31.02 -9.60 3.69
CA ILE A 104 -29.64 -9.13 3.84
C ILE A 104 -28.67 -10.20 4.35
N LEU A 105 -29.16 -11.31 4.92
CA LEU A 105 -28.32 -12.39 5.46
C LEU A 105 -27.32 -12.97 4.44
N PRO A 106 -27.70 -13.36 3.20
CA PRO A 106 -26.74 -13.84 2.21
C PRO A 106 -25.68 -12.80 1.83
N LEU A 107 -26.03 -11.51 1.84
CA LEU A 107 -25.08 -10.42 1.58
C LEU A 107 -24.05 -10.29 2.70
N ILE A 108 -24.50 -10.40 3.96
CA ILE A 108 -23.64 -10.42 5.15
C ILE A 108 -22.69 -11.63 5.09
N GLN A 109 -23.20 -12.82 4.79
CA GLN A 109 -22.37 -14.02 4.66
C GLN A 109 -21.33 -13.89 3.55
N ARG A 110 -21.70 -13.32 2.39
CA ARG A 110 -20.77 -13.06 1.30
C ARG A 110 -19.70 -12.05 1.71
N ARG A 111 -20.09 -10.96 2.37
CA ARG A 111 -19.16 -9.97 2.92
C ARG A 111 -18.17 -10.64 3.88
N ASP A 112 -18.65 -11.43 4.83
CA ASP A 112 -17.82 -12.07 5.85
C ASP A 112 -16.85 -13.08 5.23
N GLN A 113 -17.27 -13.84 4.22
CA GLN A 113 -16.39 -14.72 3.44
C GLN A 113 -15.31 -13.96 2.69
N VAL A 114 -15.65 -12.83 2.06
CA VAL A 114 -14.68 -11.97 1.35
C VAL A 114 -13.72 -11.34 2.35
N SER A 115 -14.20 -10.82 3.47
CA SER A 115 -13.38 -10.26 4.54
C SER A 115 -12.42 -11.28 5.13
N ALA A 116 -12.87 -12.52 5.35
CA ALA A 116 -12.01 -13.61 5.82
C ALA A 116 -10.91 -13.93 4.81
N LYS A 117 -11.25 -14.05 3.51
CA LYS A 117 -10.26 -14.26 2.44
C LYS A 117 -9.29 -13.09 2.31
N ALA A 118 -9.76 -11.86 2.41
CA ALA A 118 -8.94 -10.66 2.37
C ALA A 118 -7.97 -10.59 3.56
N ALA A 119 -8.44 -10.93 4.77
CA ALA A 119 -7.60 -11.01 5.96
C ALA A 119 -6.53 -12.10 5.84
N GLN A 120 -6.89 -13.28 5.30
CA GLN A 120 -5.93 -14.36 5.02
C GLN A 120 -4.86 -13.91 4.01
N GLN A 121 -5.27 -13.26 2.92
CA GLN A 121 -4.35 -12.74 1.91
C GLN A 121 -3.43 -11.65 2.48
N ALA A 122 -3.96 -10.75 3.31
CA ALA A 122 -3.17 -9.73 3.98
C ALA A 122 -2.14 -10.36 4.93
N SER A 123 -2.54 -11.34 5.74
CA SER A 123 -1.65 -12.08 6.63
C SER A 123 -0.53 -12.79 5.86
N ALA A 124 -0.87 -13.51 4.79
CA ALA A 124 0.12 -14.14 3.90
C ALA A 124 1.07 -13.11 3.26
N SER A 125 0.55 -11.94 2.86
CA SER A 125 1.39 -10.87 2.32
C SER A 125 2.36 -10.30 3.36
N TYR A 126 1.95 -10.18 4.62
CA TYR A 126 2.84 -9.74 5.69
C TYR A 126 3.93 -10.79 5.97
N GLU A 127 3.57 -12.07 5.98
CA GLU A 127 4.55 -13.15 6.16
C GLU A 127 5.61 -13.16 5.04
N VAL A 128 5.19 -12.99 3.77
CA VAL A 128 6.13 -12.90 2.65
C VAL A 128 7.04 -11.67 2.78
N ARG A 129 6.50 -10.52 3.20
CA ARG A 129 7.31 -9.31 3.43
C ARG A 129 8.31 -9.51 4.55
N ASP A 130 7.93 -10.15 5.65
CA ASP A 130 8.82 -10.42 6.77
C ASP A 130 9.97 -11.37 6.35
N ARG A 131 9.64 -12.43 5.59
CA ARG A 131 10.64 -13.31 4.97
C ARG A 131 11.57 -12.55 4.01
N MET A 132 11.05 -11.61 3.23
CA MET A 132 11.88 -10.79 2.35
C MET A 132 12.82 -9.89 3.14
N LEU A 133 12.35 -9.25 4.21
CA LEU A 133 13.18 -8.41 5.07
C LEU A 133 14.30 -9.20 5.74
N THR A 134 14.00 -10.38 6.29
CA THR A 134 15.02 -11.26 6.89
C THR A 134 16.05 -11.72 5.87
N LEU A 135 15.64 -12.03 4.64
CA LEU A 135 16.56 -12.36 3.55
C LEU A 135 17.45 -11.18 3.14
N GLU A 136 16.89 -9.97 3.03
CA GLU A 136 17.70 -8.78 2.71
C GLU A 136 18.70 -8.45 3.82
N LEU A 137 18.31 -8.59 5.10
CA LEU A 137 19.22 -8.45 6.23
C LEU A 137 20.35 -9.47 6.18
N ASN A 138 20.03 -10.74 5.90
CA ASN A 138 21.03 -11.79 5.74
C ASN A 138 21.96 -11.51 4.55
N ARG A 139 21.43 -11.01 3.44
CA ARG A 139 22.21 -10.64 2.26
C ARG A 139 23.20 -9.52 2.57
N ILE A 140 22.78 -8.47 3.28
CA ILE A 140 23.66 -7.38 3.70
C ILE A 140 24.78 -7.94 4.60
N ARG A 141 24.43 -8.77 5.58
CA ARG A 141 25.40 -9.39 6.49
C ARG A 141 26.43 -10.25 5.75
N VAL A 142 25.99 -11.14 4.86
CA VAL A 142 26.89 -11.98 4.05
C VAL A 142 27.72 -11.12 3.10
N GLY A 143 27.14 -10.06 2.53
CA GLY A 143 27.87 -9.09 1.70
C GLY A 143 29.02 -8.41 2.45
N GLN A 144 28.79 -8.00 3.70
CA GLN A 144 29.84 -7.43 4.57
C GLN A 144 30.93 -8.46 4.86
N GLN A 145 30.56 -9.69 5.23
CA GLN A 145 31.52 -10.76 5.49
C GLN A 145 32.37 -11.09 4.26
N ASN A 146 31.75 -11.19 3.08
CA ASN A 146 32.45 -11.43 1.83
C ASN A 146 33.42 -10.29 1.49
N ALA A 147 33.04 -9.03 1.75
CA ALA A 147 33.92 -7.88 1.56
C ALA A 147 35.13 -7.93 2.48
N THR A 148 34.93 -8.26 3.76
CA THR A 148 36.03 -8.44 4.73
C THR A 148 36.98 -9.55 4.28
N LEU A 149 36.45 -10.74 3.94
CA LEU A 149 37.27 -11.88 3.48
C LEU A 149 38.02 -11.56 2.19
N ALA A 150 37.38 -10.86 1.23
CA ALA A 150 38.05 -10.42 0.01
C ALA A 150 39.20 -9.44 0.32
N SER A 151 39.02 -8.54 1.28
CA SER A 151 40.09 -7.62 1.69
C SER A 151 41.26 -8.36 2.37
N GLU A 152 40.97 -9.40 3.17
CA GLU A 152 41.99 -10.24 3.80
C GLU A 152 42.77 -11.07 2.78
N LEU A 153 42.06 -11.67 1.81
CA LEU A 153 42.67 -12.39 0.70
C LEU A 153 43.57 -11.48 -0.14
N LEU A 154 43.14 -10.25 -0.44
CA LEU A 154 43.97 -9.28 -1.15
C LEU A 154 45.22 -8.91 -0.33
N ARG A 155 45.10 -8.78 1.00
CA ARG A 155 46.23 -8.52 1.87
C ARG A 155 47.21 -9.70 1.89
N LEU A 156 46.70 -10.93 2.04
CA LEU A 156 47.49 -12.16 2.04
C LEU A 156 48.18 -12.39 0.69
N SER A 157 47.46 -12.17 -0.42
CA SER A 157 48.02 -12.25 -1.78
C SER A 157 49.16 -11.25 -1.99
N LYS A 158 49.03 -10.01 -1.47
CA LYS A 158 50.13 -9.04 -1.51
C LYS A 158 51.34 -9.49 -0.69
N THR A 159 51.13 -10.11 0.48
CA THR A 159 52.24 -10.63 1.30
C THR A 159 52.90 -11.87 0.67
N THR A 160 52.14 -12.74 0.02
CA THR A 160 52.69 -13.93 -0.66
C THR A 160 53.34 -13.58 -2.01
N GLY A 161 52.80 -12.59 -2.72
CA GLY A 161 53.42 -12.03 -3.93
C GLY A 161 54.75 -11.31 -3.65
N ALA A 162 54.98 -10.87 -2.41
CA ALA A 162 56.28 -10.35 -1.97
C ALA A 162 57.31 -11.47 -1.67
N THR A 163 56.86 -12.72 -1.49
CA THR A 163 57.71 -13.89 -1.23
C THR A 163 57.93 -14.79 -2.45
N ASP A 164 57.25 -14.55 -3.58
CA ASP A 164 57.29 -15.41 -4.78
C ASP A 164 58.02 -14.72 -5.95
N VAL A 165 59.17 -14.12 -5.66
CA VAL A 165 60.12 -13.62 -6.68
C VAL A 165 61.27 -14.62 -6.79
N GLU A 166 60.96 -15.85 -7.24
CA GLU A 166 61.97 -16.73 -7.85
C GLU A 166 61.37 -17.63 -8.97
N VAL A 167 61.11 -16.98 -10.10
CA VAL A 167 61.42 -17.39 -11.49
C VAL A 167 60.72 -18.59 -12.17
N ASP A 168 60.06 -19.56 -11.53
CA ASP A 168 59.44 -20.69 -12.28
C ASP A 168 57.90 -20.65 -12.48
N GLY A 169 57.17 -19.80 -11.74
CA GLY A 169 55.70 -19.77 -11.74
C GLY A 169 55.03 -19.01 -12.90
N ALA A 170 55.77 -18.12 -13.60
CA ALA A 170 55.19 -17.17 -14.54
C ALA A 170 54.46 -17.84 -15.72
N THR A 171 55.00 -18.93 -16.27
CA THR A 171 54.41 -19.63 -17.42
C THR A 171 53.17 -20.46 -17.04
N LYS A 172 53.12 -20.99 -15.81
CA LYS A 172 51.98 -21.75 -15.28
C LYS A 172 50.83 -20.81 -14.89
N LEU A 173 51.15 -19.67 -14.28
CA LEU A 173 50.20 -18.60 -13.98
C LEU A 173 49.56 -18.03 -15.24
N GLN A 174 50.34 -17.83 -16.31
CA GLN A 174 49.83 -17.30 -17.58
C GLN A 174 48.84 -18.27 -18.25
N ARG A 175 49.13 -19.58 -18.26
CA ARG A 175 48.17 -20.60 -18.72
C ARG A 175 46.90 -20.67 -17.88
N GLN A 176 47.00 -20.49 -16.56
CA GLN A 176 45.83 -20.43 -15.67
C GLN A 176 45.01 -19.15 -15.87
N LEU A 177 45.67 -18.02 -16.16
CA LEU A 177 45.02 -16.76 -16.54
C LEU A 177 44.26 -16.89 -17.86
N ASP A 178 44.84 -17.53 -18.87
CA ASP A 178 44.18 -17.71 -20.16
C ASP A 178 43.01 -18.70 -20.06
N LYS A 179 43.14 -19.75 -19.25
CA LYS A 179 42.03 -20.67 -18.95
C LYS A 179 40.86 -19.95 -18.25
N THR A 180 41.15 -19.16 -17.23
CA THR A 180 40.12 -18.40 -16.49
C THR A 180 39.49 -17.29 -17.34
N LYS A 181 40.26 -16.63 -18.22
CA LYS A 181 39.72 -15.72 -19.23
C LYS A 181 38.77 -16.43 -20.20
N GLY A 182 39.12 -17.64 -20.65
CA GLY A 182 38.25 -18.47 -21.48
C GLY A 182 36.94 -18.83 -20.77
N GLU A 183 37.00 -19.26 -19.52
CA GLU A 183 35.82 -19.56 -18.70
C GLU A 183 34.94 -18.32 -18.46
N LEU A 184 35.55 -17.15 -18.24
CA LEU A 184 34.84 -15.88 -18.12
C LEU A 184 34.16 -15.45 -19.43
N GLN A 185 34.79 -15.68 -20.59
CA GLN A 185 34.16 -15.42 -21.88
C GLN A 185 32.96 -16.34 -22.13
N VAL A 186 33.06 -17.63 -21.81
CA VAL A 186 31.94 -18.57 -21.89
C VAL A 186 30.82 -18.17 -20.93
N SER A 187 31.15 -17.77 -19.69
CA SER A 187 30.17 -17.30 -18.71
C SER A 187 29.49 -16.01 -19.16
N ARG A 188 30.23 -15.04 -19.72
CA ARG A 188 29.66 -13.82 -20.32
C ARG A 188 28.73 -14.13 -21.47
N GLN A 189 29.10 -15.08 -22.34
CA GLN A 189 28.25 -15.49 -23.45
C GLN A 189 26.95 -16.12 -22.96
N ARG A 190 27.03 -17.00 -21.95
CA ARG A 190 25.85 -17.59 -21.28
C ARG A 190 24.96 -16.52 -20.65
N TRP A 191 25.56 -15.54 -19.98
CA TRP A 191 24.83 -14.42 -19.38
C TRP A 191 24.14 -13.56 -20.44
N LYS A 192 24.78 -13.29 -21.58
CA LYS A 192 24.16 -12.60 -22.71
C LYS A 192 22.93 -13.33 -23.23
N THR A 193 23.00 -14.66 -23.40
CA THR A 193 21.83 -15.47 -23.80
C THR A 193 20.71 -15.47 -22.77
N ILE A 194 21.03 -15.58 -21.48
CA ILE A 194 20.02 -15.54 -20.40
C ILE A 194 19.37 -14.16 -20.33
N LYS A 195 20.16 -13.10 -20.45
CA LYS A 195 19.67 -11.71 -20.47
C LYS A 195 18.74 -11.46 -21.65
N GLY A 196 19.13 -11.88 -22.85
CA GLY A 196 18.29 -11.78 -24.05
C GLY A 196 16.98 -12.58 -23.94
N ALA A 197 17.02 -13.78 -23.36
CA ALA A 197 15.81 -14.56 -23.10
C ALA A 197 14.88 -13.88 -22.08
N THR A 198 15.47 -13.27 -21.05
CA THR A 198 14.71 -12.58 -19.99
C THR A 198 14.09 -11.28 -20.49
N SER A 199 14.80 -10.50 -21.34
CA SER A 199 14.25 -9.25 -21.90
C SER A 199 13.06 -9.53 -22.82
N VAL A 200 13.12 -10.58 -23.64
CA VAL A 200 12.01 -11.03 -24.49
C VAL A 200 10.81 -11.47 -23.64
N LEU A 201 11.06 -12.23 -22.56
CA LEU A 201 9.99 -12.68 -21.66
C LEU A 201 9.31 -11.50 -20.95
N VAL A 202 10.09 -10.56 -20.42
CA VAL A 202 9.57 -9.36 -19.73
C VAL A 202 8.77 -8.50 -20.69
N ALA A 203 9.29 -8.21 -21.89
CA ALA A 203 8.58 -7.43 -22.90
C ALA A 203 7.30 -8.13 -23.41
N GLY A 204 7.32 -9.47 -23.52
CA GLY A 204 6.16 -10.27 -23.94
C GLY A 204 5.11 -10.52 -22.85
N SER A 205 5.47 -10.37 -21.58
CA SER A 205 4.59 -10.68 -20.43
C SER A 205 3.53 -9.61 -20.12
N GLY A 206 3.60 -8.44 -20.78
CA GLY A 206 2.68 -7.32 -20.53
C GLY A 206 2.93 -6.57 -19.21
N VAL A 207 4.05 -6.84 -18.54
CA VAL A 207 4.51 -6.05 -17.38
C VAL A 207 4.94 -4.65 -17.86
N ASP A 208 4.52 -3.59 -17.18
CA ASP A 208 4.88 -2.19 -17.48
C ASP A 208 6.35 -1.89 -17.11
N TRP A 209 7.27 -2.45 -17.91
CA TRP A 209 8.71 -2.32 -17.74
C TRP A 209 9.24 -0.91 -18.08
N VAL A 210 8.41 -0.05 -18.68
CA VAL A 210 8.78 1.32 -19.06
C VAL A 210 8.91 2.22 -17.84
N ARG A 211 8.08 2.00 -16.80
CA ARG A 211 8.07 2.79 -15.57
C ARG A 211 9.14 2.38 -14.55
N ASP A 212 9.66 1.16 -14.63
CA ASP A 212 10.70 0.67 -13.72
C ASP A 212 12.09 0.85 -14.33
N GLU A 213 12.91 1.71 -13.73
CA GLU A 213 14.29 2.00 -14.17
C GLU A 213 15.14 0.73 -14.31
N ARG A 214 14.91 -0.27 -13.45
CA ARG A 214 15.69 -1.52 -13.46
C ARG A 214 15.30 -2.43 -14.61
N LEU A 215 13.99 -2.53 -14.89
CA LEU A 215 13.49 -3.32 -16.02
C LEU A 215 13.74 -2.62 -17.35
N ARG A 216 13.64 -1.28 -17.36
CA ARG A 216 14.02 -0.44 -18.49
C ARG A 216 15.49 -0.64 -18.84
N GLY A 217 16.40 -0.63 -17.86
CA GLY A 217 17.82 -0.91 -18.09
C GLY A 217 18.09 -2.35 -18.53
N LEU A 218 17.29 -3.32 -18.07
CA LEU A 218 17.40 -4.73 -18.46
C LEU A 218 16.97 -4.97 -19.92
N VAL A 219 15.93 -4.27 -20.39
CA VAL A 219 15.35 -4.42 -21.73
C VAL A 219 16.03 -3.54 -22.77
N LEU A 220 16.34 -2.27 -22.43
CA LEU A 220 16.80 -1.29 -23.42
C LEU A 220 18.32 -1.25 -23.63
N ASP A 221 19.11 -1.94 -22.80
CA ASP A 221 20.58 -1.99 -22.81
C ASP A 221 21.28 -0.77 -23.46
N PRO A 222 21.86 0.17 -22.70
CA PRO A 222 22.66 1.23 -23.34
C PRO A 222 23.75 0.56 -24.18
N PRO A 223 23.94 0.99 -25.45
CA PRO A 223 24.86 0.30 -26.36
C PRO A 223 26.25 0.24 -25.72
N ASP A 224 26.84 -0.96 -25.75
CA ASP A 224 28.25 -1.20 -25.44
C ASP A 224 29.09 -0.24 -26.30
N LEU A 225 29.40 0.95 -25.76
CA LEU A 225 30.38 1.85 -26.37
C LEU A 225 31.71 1.09 -26.37
N PRO A 226 32.32 0.84 -27.54
CA PRO A 226 33.65 0.28 -27.57
C PRO A 226 34.57 1.27 -26.84
N THR A 227 35.14 0.84 -25.73
CA THR A 227 36.29 1.52 -25.12
C THR A 227 37.34 1.64 -26.22
N LYS A 228 37.47 2.84 -26.79
CA LYS A 228 38.54 3.19 -27.72
C LYS A 228 39.84 2.79 -27.04
N GLY A 229 40.51 1.79 -27.62
CA GLY A 229 41.93 1.62 -27.41
C GLY A 229 42.64 2.81 -28.05
N GLN A 230 43.29 3.59 -27.20
CA GLN A 230 44.63 4.13 -27.39
C GLN A 230 45.34 4.09 -26.04
#